data_AF-A0A7S1V6T9-F1
#
_entry.id   AF-A0A7S1V6T9-F1
#
_cell.length_a   1.000
_cell.length_b   1.000
_cell.length_c   1.000
_cell.angle_alpha   90.00
_cell.angle_beta   90.00
_cell.angle_gamma   90.00
#
_symmetry.space_group_name_H-M   'P 1'
#
loop_
_entity.id
_entity.type
_entity.pdbx_description
1 polymer ?
#
loop_
_entity_poly.entity_id
_entity_poly.type
_entity_poly.pdbx_seq_one_letter_code
_entity_poly.pdbx_strand_id
1 'polypeptide(L)'
;FAAASIGQVHRAKIRGEADDDSSMDSKTPSQDVVVKVQYPGVSNSIESDLRNLTMLVKLTGLAPKGLFIDNVIRVGREELKVECDYVREMKNQQRFQQLVETDDTLQ
;
A
#
# COMPACT_ATOMS: atom_id res chain seq x y z
N PHE A 1 7.06 10.64 -7.54
CA PHE A 1 6.53 9.27 -7.43
C PHE A 1 7.32 8.55 -6.36
N ALA A 2 6.74 7.57 -5.68
CA ALA A 2 7.44 6.73 -4.70
C ALA A 2 7.02 5.27 -4.89
N ALA A 3 7.86 4.34 -4.43
CA ALA A 3 7.51 2.92 -4.38
C ALA A 3 6.77 2.61 -3.07
N ALA A 4 5.79 1.71 -3.15
CA ALA A 4 5.21 1.04 -2.00
C ALA A 4 5.45 -0.47 -2.14
N SER A 5 5.31 -1.22 -1.05
CA SER A 5 5.59 -2.67 -1.01
C SER A 5 5.07 -3.43 -2.24
N ILE A 6 3.75 -3.36 -2.49
CA ILE A 6 3.06 -4.05 -3.59
C ILE A 6 2.47 -3.09 -4.65
N GLY A 7 3.03 -1.89 -4.77
CA GLY A 7 2.46 -0.89 -5.65
C GLY A 7 3.29 0.38 -5.81
N GLN A 8 2.65 1.41 -6.34
CA GLN A 8 3.27 2.67 -6.70
C GLN A 8 2.46 3.85 -6.19
N VAL A 9 3.15 4.93 -5.82
CA VAL A 9 2.55 6.12 -5.25
C VAL A 9 2.75 7.32 -6.16
N HIS A 10 1.65 7.98 -6.48
CA HIS A 10 1.60 9.11 -7.41
C HIS A 10 1.02 10.34 -6.73
N ARG A 11 1.50 11.53 -7.14
CA ARG A 11 0.84 12.80 -6.78
C ARG A 11 -0.27 13.06 -7.79
N ALA A 12 -1.44 13.48 -7.31
CA ALA A 12 -2.56 13.88 -8.16
C ALA A 12 -3.31 15.07 -7.55
N LYS A 13 -4.30 15.59 -8.29
CA LYS A 13 -5.23 16.61 -7.81
C LYS A 13 -6.66 16.15 -8.09
N ILE A 14 -7.52 16.21 -7.08
CA ILE A 14 -8.96 16.08 -7.25
C ILE A 14 -9.48 17.41 -7.80
N ARG A 15 -10.21 17.36 -8.92
CA ARG A 15 -10.88 18.54 -9.48
C ARG A 15 -12.04 18.93 -8.56
N GLY A 16 -12.23 20.23 -8.34
CA GLY A 16 -13.45 20.70 -7.70
C GLY A 16 -14.68 20.34 -8.52
N GLU A 17 -15.86 20.35 -7.89
CA GLU A 17 -17.11 20.07 -8.57
C GLU A 17 -17.28 21.01 -9.77
N ALA A 18 -17.54 20.42 -10.94
CA ALA A 18 -18.08 21.14 -12.07
C ALA A 18 -19.59 21.04 -11.93
N ASP A 19 -20.30 22.18 -11.93
CA ASP A 19 -21.74 22.14 -12.17
C ASP A 19 -21.96 21.47 -13.55
N ASP A 20 -23.11 20.82 -13.74
CA ASP A 20 -23.55 20.20 -15.00
C ASP A 20 -23.68 21.21 -16.17
N ASP A 21 -23.29 22.46 -15.93
CA ASP A 21 -23.14 23.51 -16.92
C ASP A 21 -21.64 23.75 -17.17
N SER A 22 -21.28 23.73 -18.44
CA SER A 22 -19.96 23.88 -19.08
C SER A 22 -19.13 25.14 -18.70
N SER A 23 -19.44 25.79 -17.59
CA SER A 23 -18.67 26.85 -16.95
C SER A 23 -17.24 26.39 -16.66
N MET A 24 -16.28 27.17 -17.16
CA MET A 24 -14.85 26.95 -16.99
C MET A 24 -14.38 27.20 -15.55
N ASP A 25 -15.24 27.79 -14.71
CA ASP A 25 -14.95 28.15 -13.32
C ASP A 25 -15.59 27.12 -12.36
N SER A 26 -14.76 26.25 -11.79
CA SER A 26 -15.18 25.37 -10.69
C SER A 26 -15.39 26.20 -9.43
N LYS A 27 -16.55 26.02 -8.78
CA LYS A 27 -16.89 26.70 -7.51
C LYS A 27 -16.04 26.23 -6.33
N THR A 28 -15.33 25.11 -6.48
CA THR A 28 -14.55 24.48 -5.40
C THR A 28 -13.08 24.37 -5.80
N PRO A 29 -12.12 24.75 -4.94
CA PRO A 29 -10.70 24.62 -5.27
C PRO A 29 -10.30 23.15 -5.43
N SER A 30 -9.35 22.88 -6.33
CA SER A 30 -8.77 21.54 -6.48
C SER A 30 -7.98 21.12 -5.24
N GLN A 31 -8.07 19.86 -4.83
CA GLN A 31 -7.37 19.32 -3.66
C GLN A 31 -6.17 18.46 -4.10
N ASP A 32 -4.97 18.74 -3.57
CA ASP A 32 -3.80 17.88 -3.75
C ASP A 32 -3.98 16.56 -3.00
N VAL A 33 -3.68 15.43 -3.66
CA VAL A 33 -3.79 14.09 -3.08
C VAL A 33 -2.61 13.19 -3.47
N VAL A 34 -2.42 12.14 -2.69
CA VAL A 34 -1.49 11.04 -2.96
C VAL A 34 -2.30 9.80 -3.30
N VAL A 35 -1.98 9.15 -4.42
CA VAL A 35 -2.69 7.98 -4.93
C VAL A 35 -1.76 6.77 -4.89
N LYS A 36 -2.08 5.80 -4.03
CA LYS A 36 -1.39 4.50 -3.99
C LYS A 36 -2.13 3.52 -4.88
N VAL A 37 -1.46 3.04 -5.93
CA VAL A 37 -2.01 2.10 -6.92
C VAL A 37 -1.32 0.75 -6.75
N GLN A 38 -2.11 -0.29 -6.51
CA GLN A 38 -1.62 -1.68 -6.41
C GLN A 38 -1.18 -2.20 -7.78
N TYR A 39 -0.13 -3.01 -7.83
CA TYR A 39 0.24 -3.69 -9.07
C TYR A 39 -0.83 -4.69 -9.51
N PRO A 40 -1.21 -4.71 -10.81
CA PRO A 40 -2.21 -5.64 -11.31
C PRO A 40 -1.83 -7.10 -11.02
N GLY A 41 -2.77 -7.86 -10.45
CA GLY A 41 -2.61 -9.29 -10.22
C GLY A 41 -1.72 -9.67 -9.04
N VAL A 42 -1.23 -8.71 -8.23
CA VAL A 42 -0.31 -9.01 -7.12
C VAL A 42 -0.91 -9.97 -6.09
N SER A 43 -2.20 -9.85 -5.78
CA SER A 43 -2.90 -10.76 -4.87
C SER A 43 -2.91 -12.21 -5.37
N ASN A 44 -2.92 -12.40 -6.69
CA ASN A 44 -2.88 -13.71 -7.33
C ASN A 44 -1.46 -14.27 -7.48
N SER A 45 -0.43 -13.41 -7.49
CA SER A 45 0.98 -13.81 -7.65
C SER A 45 1.73 -14.05 -6.34
N ILE A 46 1.15 -13.72 -5.17
CA ILE A 46 1.79 -13.88 -3.85
C ILE A 46 2.46 -15.26 -3.70
N GLU A 47 1.76 -16.33 -4.07
CA GLU A 47 2.28 -17.69 -3.90
C GLU A 47 3.48 -17.98 -4.79
N SER A 48 3.47 -17.54 -6.05
CA SER A 48 4.61 -17.72 -6.96
C SER A 48 5.79 -16.86 -6.54
N ASP A 49 5.55 -15.63 -6.09
CA ASP A 49 6.59 -14.68 -5.70
C ASP A 49 7.32 -15.18 -4.44
N LEU A 50 6.57 -15.66 -3.43
CA LEU A 50 7.14 -16.28 -2.25
C LEU A 50 7.93 -17.56 -2.55
N ARG A 51 7.44 -18.39 -3.48
CA ARG A 51 8.16 -19.60 -3.90
C ARG A 51 9.48 -19.24 -4.58
N ASN A 52 9.47 -18.25 -5.46
CA ASN A 52 10.66 -17.76 -6.15
C ASN A 52 11.68 -17.19 -5.17
N LEU A 53 11.23 -16.37 -4.21
CA LEU A 53 12.07 -15.84 -3.12
C LEU A 53 12.70 -16.96 -2.30
N THR A 54 11.91 -17.97 -1.93
CA THR A 54 12.40 -19.14 -1.17
C THR A 54 13.51 -19.87 -1.92
N MET A 55 13.29 -20.12 -3.21
CA MET A 55 14.28 -20.79 -4.06
C MET A 55 15.56 -19.97 -4.14
N LEU A 56 15.46 -18.67 -4.39
CA LEU A 56 16.62 -17.78 -4.49
C LEU A 56 17.43 -17.75 -3.18
N VAL A 57 16.77 -17.62 -2.04
CA VAL A 57 17.42 -17.61 -0.72
C VAL A 57 18.14 -18.93 -0.44
N LYS A 58 17.51 -20.07 -0.77
CA LYS A 58 18.12 -21.40 -0.61
C LYS A 58 19.34 -21.61 -1.53
N LEU A 59 19.26 -21.15 -2.78
CA LEU A 59 20.34 -21.30 -3.77
C LEU A 59 21.55 -20.40 -3.50
N THR A 60 21.30 -19.17 -3.05
CA THR A 60 22.35 -18.16 -2.82
C THR A 60 23.05 -18.33 -1.47
N GLY A 61 22.47 -19.11 -0.54
CA GLY A 61 22.98 -19.22 0.83
C GLY A 61 22.86 -17.91 1.63
N LEU A 62 22.08 -16.93 1.16
CA LEU A 62 21.88 -15.64 1.82
C LEU A 62 21.02 -15.71 3.08
N ALA A 63 20.50 -16.90 3.44
CA ALA A 63 19.75 -17.09 4.67
C ALA A 63 20.65 -16.92 5.91
N PRO A 64 20.27 -16.06 6.87
CA PRO A 64 20.92 -16.01 8.18
C PRO A 64 20.90 -17.37 8.87
N LYS A 65 21.95 -17.67 9.64
CA LYS A 65 21.99 -18.90 10.46
C LYS A 65 20.81 -18.91 11.44
N GLY A 66 20.05 -20.01 11.45
CA GLY A 66 18.87 -20.16 12.30
C GLY A 66 17.57 -19.59 11.72
N LEU A 67 17.57 -19.08 10.48
CA LEU A 67 16.33 -18.66 9.82
C LEU A 67 15.47 -19.87 9.44
N PHE A 68 14.31 -20.02 10.07
CA PHE A 68 13.28 -20.96 9.66
C PHE A 68 12.51 -20.41 8.46
N ILE A 69 13.10 -20.52 7.26
CA ILE A 69 12.57 -19.91 6.03
C ILE A 69 11.11 -20.30 5.77
N ASP A 70 10.73 -21.55 6.04
CA ASP A 70 9.36 -22.01 5.79
C ASP A 70 8.33 -21.30 6.70
N ASN A 71 8.72 -20.95 7.93
CA ASN A 71 7.88 -20.14 8.84
C ASN A 71 7.78 -18.69 8.38
N VAL A 72 8.88 -18.11 7.91
CA VAL A 72 8.89 -16.74 7.39
C VAL A 72 7.98 -16.62 6.17
N ILE A 73 8.03 -17.60 5.26
CA ILE A 73 7.17 -17.64 4.08
C ILE A 73 5.70 -17.79 4.46
N ARG A 74 5.40 -18.63 5.45
CA ARG A 74 4.03 -18.80 5.94
C ARG A 74 3.45 -17.50 6.50
N VAL A 75 4.20 -16.78 7.33
CA VAL A 75 3.76 -15.49 7.90
C VAL A 75 3.71 -14.43 6.81
N GLY A 76 4.75 -14.31 6.00
CA GLY A 76 4.83 -13.35 4.90
C GLY A 76 3.68 -13.48 3.91
N ARG A 77 3.18 -14.70 3.64
CA ARG A 77 1.98 -14.92 2.84
C ARG A 77 0.76 -14.22 3.40
N GLU A 78 0.50 -14.37 4.70
CA GLU A 78 -0.69 -13.79 5.31
C GLU A 78 -0.57 -12.27 5.42
N GLU A 79 0.63 -11.75 5.71
CA GLU A 79 0.90 -10.31 5.70
C GLU A 79 0.74 -9.69 4.30
N LEU A 80 1.24 -10.34 3.25
CA LEU A 80 1.09 -9.84 1.87
C LEU A 80 -0.37 -9.83 1.40
N LYS A 81 -1.17 -10.83 1.82
CA LYS A 81 -2.62 -10.82 1.56
C LYS A 81 -3.31 -9.66 2.28
N VAL A 82 -2.89 -9.39 3.51
CA VAL A 82 -3.33 -8.26 4.30
C VAL A 82 -3.00 -6.93 3.60
N GLU A 83 -1.79 -6.79 3.04
CA GLU A 83 -1.38 -5.60 2.31
C GLU A 83 -2.20 -5.37 1.03
N CYS A 84 -2.83 -6.43 0.49
CA CYS A 84 -3.69 -6.29 -0.69
C CYS A 84 -5.04 -5.62 -0.40
N ASP A 85 -5.46 -5.53 0.87
CA ASP A 85 -6.71 -4.90 1.29
C ASP A 85 -6.50 -3.44 1.75
N TYR A 86 -6.49 -2.52 0.79
CA TYR A 86 -6.37 -1.08 1.07
C TYR A 86 -7.59 -0.50 1.81
N VAL A 87 -8.74 -1.17 1.82
CA VAL A 87 -9.90 -0.72 2.62
C VAL A 87 -9.63 -0.95 4.10
N ARG A 88 -9.05 -2.09 4.45
CA ARG A 88 -8.59 -2.36 5.81
C ARG A 88 -7.49 -1.37 6.24
N GLU A 89 -6.54 -1.09 5.36
CA GLU A 89 -5.48 -0.10 5.64
C GLU A 89 -6.06 1.30 5.90
N MET A 90 -6.97 1.77 5.04
CA MET A 90 -7.67 3.04 5.21
C MET A 90 -8.39 3.11 6.57
N LYS A 91 -9.09 2.05 7.00
CA LYS A 91 -9.75 2.00 8.31
C LYS A 91 -8.75 2.13 9.46
N ASN A 92 -7.59 1.47 9.36
CA ASN A 92 -6.54 1.58 10.36
C ASN A 92 -5.95 2.98 10.40
N GLN A 93 -5.75 3.63 9.24
CA GLN A 93 -5.27 5.01 9.17
C GLN A 93 -6.25 6.00 9.79
N GLN A 94 -7.55 5.88 9.51
CA GLN A 94 -8.58 6.70 10.13
C GLN A 94 -8.61 6.54 11.66
N ARG A 95 -8.50 5.30 12.13
CA ARG A 95 -8.40 5.02 13.57
C ARG A 95 -7.14 5.63 14.18
N PHE A 96 -6.00 5.51 13.50
CA PHE A 96 -4.73 6.09 13.99
C PHE A 96 -4.83 7.61 14.07
N GLN A 97 -5.40 8.27 13.06
CA GLN A 97 -5.65 9.71 13.06
C GLN A 97 -6.45 10.15 14.29
N GLN A 98 -7.53 9.43 14.64
CA GLN A 98 -8.33 9.71 15.84
C GLN A 98 -7.52 9.53 17.13
N LEU A 99 -6.64 8.53 17.19
CA LEU A 99 -5.85 8.25 18.39
C LEU A 99 -4.77 9.30 18.65
N VAL A 100 -4.24 9.92 17.59
CA VAL A 100 -3.19 10.94 17.68
C VAL A 100 -3.74 12.36 17.54
N GLU A 101 -5.06 12.55 17.60
CA GLU A 101 -5.70 13.85 17.37
C GLU A 101 -5.23 14.92 18.36
N THR A 102 -4.80 14.51 19.56
CA THR A 102 -4.35 15.40 20.64
C THR A 102 -2.83 15.39 20.85
N ASP A 103 -2.08 14.69 20.00
CA ASP A 103 -0.62 14.62 20.09
C ASP A 103 0.03 15.66 19.17
N ASP A 104 0.52 16.76 19.76
CA ASP A 104 1.16 17.86 19.04
C ASP A 104 2.42 17.47 18.25
N THR A 105 3.02 16.29 18.52
CA THR A 105 4.20 15.80 17.80
C THR A 105 3.80 15.06 16.51
N LEU A 106 2.58 14.50 16.49
CA LEU A 106 2.10 13.62 15.42
C LEU A 106 0.99 14.26 14.55
N GLN A 107 0.49 15.43 14.95
CA GLN A 107 -0.34 16.35 14.14
C GLN A 107 0.49 17.09 13.09
#